data_AF-A0A2D6ARC6-F1
#
_entry.id   AF-A0A2D6ARC6-F1
#
_cell.length_a   1.000
_cell.length_b   1.000
_cell.length_c   1.000
_cell.angle_alpha   90.00
_cell.angle_beta   90.00
_cell.angle_gamma   90.00
#
_symmetry.space_group_name_H-M   'P 1'
#
loop_
_entity.id
_entity.type
_entity.pdbx_description
1 polymer ?
#
loop_
_entity_poly.entity_id
_entity_poly.type
_entity_poly.pdbx_seq_one_letter_code
_entity_poly.pdbx_strand_id
1 'polypeptide(L)'
;MTELVGVEVDVRLLLERVFKYFVEGAMVALAAFVIPSRKTQLNWEEIAMIALTAAATFAILDMYASGLASSARQGVGFGIGANLVKFPHA
;
A
#
# COMPACT_ATOMS: atom_id res chain seq x y z
N MET A 1 -4.55 -15.23 -24.83
CA MET A 1 -4.23 -16.54 -24.23
C MET A 1 -2.81 -16.94 -24.62
N THR A 2 -1.83 -16.15 -24.20
CA THR A 2 -0.42 -16.54 -24.17
C THR A 2 -0.21 -17.25 -22.84
N GLU A 3 -0.17 -18.57 -22.96
CA GLU A 3 0.57 -19.53 -22.15
C GLU A 3 0.88 -19.12 -20.70
N LEU A 4 0.16 -19.77 -19.78
CA LEU A 4 0.72 -20.36 -18.57
C LEU A 4 1.86 -19.55 -17.97
N VAL A 5 1.47 -18.49 -17.25
CA VAL A 5 2.26 -17.81 -16.24
C VAL A 5 2.92 -18.87 -15.38
N GLY A 6 4.15 -19.21 -15.76
CA GLY A 6 5.01 -20.12 -15.04
C GLY A 6 5.10 -19.58 -13.63
N VAL A 7 4.57 -20.35 -12.70
CA VAL A 7 4.87 -20.27 -11.28
C VAL A 7 6.33 -20.73 -11.12
N GLU A 8 7.27 -20.04 -11.77
CA GLU A 8 8.65 -19.99 -11.33
C GLU A 8 8.61 -19.10 -10.09
N VAL A 9 8.33 -19.74 -8.95
CA VAL A 9 8.47 -19.16 -7.63
C VAL A 9 9.94 -18.80 -7.50
N ASP A 10 10.29 -17.60 -7.94
CA ASP A 10 11.61 -17.07 -7.73
C ASP A 10 11.69 -16.73 -6.24
N VAL A 11 12.17 -17.70 -5.46
CA VAL A 11 12.24 -17.64 -3.99
C VAL A 11 12.96 -16.36 -3.56
N ARG A 12 13.89 -15.87 -4.39
CA ARG A 12 14.59 -14.59 -4.20
C ARG A 12 13.64 -13.41 -4.25
N LEU A 13 12.77 -13.31 -5.26
CA LEU A 13 11.79 -12.22 -5.40
C LEU A 13 10.71 -12.28 -4.31
N LEU A 14 10.28 -13.48 -3.91
CA LEU A 14 9.34 -13.63 -2.82
C LEU A 14 9.97 -13.26 -1.47
N LEU A 15 11.21 -13.66 -1.21
CA LEU A 15 11.92 -13.30 0.01
C LEU A 15 12.14 -11.80 0.10
N GLU A 16 12.51 -11.14 -1.01
CA GLU A 16 12.62 -9.68 -1.09
C GLU A 16 11.30 -8.98 -0.76
N ARG A 17 10.16 -9.48 -1.27
CA ARG A 17 8.82 -8.94 -0.96
C ARG A 17 8.41 -9.16 0.49
N VAL A 18 8.64 -10.36 1.03
CA VAL A 18 8.32 -10.68 2.44
C VAL A 18 9.12 -9.78 3.37
N PHE A 19 10.42 -9.59 3.10
CA PHE A 19 11.26 -8.71 3.90
C PHE A 19 10.81 -7.25 3.81
N LYS A 20 10.46 -6.77 2.61
CA LYS A 20 9.91 -5.42 2.41
C LYS A 20 8.66 -5.19 3.26
N TYR A 21 7.65 -6.07 3.18
CA TYR A 21 6.39 -5.91 3.91
C TYR A 21 6.56 -6.05 5.43
N PHE A 22 7.55 -6.85 5.88
CA PHE A 22 7.90 -6.94 7.30
C PHE A 22 8.46 -5.62 7.83
N VAL A 23 9.37 -4.97 7.08
CA VAL A 23 9.93 -3.67 7.44
C VAL A 23 8.85 -2.58 7.42
N GLU A 24 7.96 -2.58 6.42
CA GLU A 24 6.82 -1.65 6.35
C GLU A 24 5.87 -1.82 7.55
N GLY A 25 5.51 -3.06 7.90
CA GLY A 25 4.71 -3.35 9.09
C GLY A 25 5.38 -2.92 10.40
N ALA A 26 6.70 -3.08 10.51
CA ALA A 26 7.47 -2.61 11.66
C ALA A 26 7.44 -1.08 11.81
N MET A 27 7.49 -0.33 10.70
CA MET A 27 7.35 1.12 10.72
C MET A 27 5.97 1.57 11.22
N VAL A 28 4.90 0.85 10.87
CA VAL A 28 3.54 1.11 11.39
C VAL A 28 3.45 0.79 12.88
N ALA A 29 4.07 -0.30 13.33
CA ALA A 29 4.14 -0.66 14.74
C ALA A 29 4.82 0.44 15.57
N LEU A 30 5.92 1.01 15.05
CA LEU A 30 6.60 2.15 15.67
C LEU A 30 5.71 3.39 15.72
N ALA A 31 4.97 3.69 14.65
CA ALA A 31 4.00 4.79 14.65
C ALA A 31 2.89 4.57 15.70
N ALA A 32 2.35 3.36 15.79
CA ALA A 32 1.35 2.98 16.78
C ALA A 32 1.88 3.05 18.22
N PHE A 33 3.19 2.88 18.42
CA PHE A 33 3.84 3.04 19.73
C PHE A 33 4.15 4.50 20.08
N VAL A 34 4.55 5.32 19.10
CA VAL A 34 5.02 6.71 19.31
C VAL A 34 3.88 7.73 19.36
N ILE A 35 2.82 7.54 18.56
CA ILE A 35 1.71 8.50 18.44
C ILE A 35 0.77 8.57 19.66
N PRO A 36 0.47 7.49 20.43
CA PRO A 36 -0.57 7.55 21.45
C PRO A 36 -0.24 8.55 22.57
N SER A 37 -1.04 9.61 22.65
CA SER A 37 -0.96 10.62 23.70
C SER A 37 -1.75 10.17 24.93
N ARG A 38 -1.06 9.94 26.06
CA ARG A 38 -1.46 9.83 27.50
C ARG A 38 -2.77 9.11 27.92
N LYS A 39 -3.83 9.01 27.11
CA LYS A 39 -5.16 8.50 27.48
C LYS A 39 -5.47 7.10 26.96
N THR A 40 -4.72 6.60 25.98
CA THR A 40 -4.92 5.26 25.40
C THR A 40 -3.54 4.67 25.14
N GLN A 41 -2.97 4.02 26.14
CA GLN A 41 -1.80 3.18 25.90
C GLN A 41 -2.29 1.92 25.21
N LEU A 42 -1.75 1.62 24.03
CA LEU A 42 -2.03 0.37 23.34
C LEU A 42 -1.21 -0.74 23.99
N ASN A 43 -1.84 -1.90 24.17
CA ASN A 43 -1.14 -3.09 24.62
C ASN A 43 -0.22 -3.61 23.52
N TRP A 44 0.84 -4.34 23.90
CA TRP A 44 1.76 -4.95 22.93
C TRP A 44 1.07 -5.89 21.95
N GLU A 45 0.00 -6.56 22.38
CA GLU A 45 -0.84 -7.41 21.53
C GLU A 45 -1.59 -6.61 20.46
N GLU A 46 -2.09 -5.42 20.79
CA GLU A 46 -2.79 -4.55 19.85
C GLU A 46 -1.83 -3.98 18.81
N ILE A 47 -0.62 -3.58 19.25
CA ILE A 47 0.43 -3.11 18.35
C ILE A 47 0.85 -4.22 17.39
N ALA A 48 0.98 -5.46 17.86
CA ALA A 48 1.29 -6.61 17.03
C ALA A 48 0.17 -6.91 16.01
N MET A 49 -1.09 -6.82 16.42
CA MET A 49 -2.26 -6.94 15.54
C MET A 49 -2.31 -5.84 14.47
N ILE A 50 -2.05 -4.58 14.84
CA ILE A 50 -1.96 -3.46 13.90
C ILE A 50 -0.81 -3.68 12.92
N ALA A 51 0.35 -4.10 13.38
CA ALA A 51 1.51 -4.36 12.52
C ALA A 51 1.23 -5.48 11.51
N LEU A 52 0.63 -6.59 11.94
CA LEU A 52 0.30 -7.74 11.09
C LEU A 52 -0.76 -7.38 10.03
N THR A 53 -1.83 -6.70 10.45
CA THR A 53 -2.89 -6.26 9.54
C THR A 53 -2.37 -5.22 8.53
N ALA A 54 -1.54 -4.29 8.97
CA ALA A 54 -0.90 -3.30 8.09
C ALA A 54 0.07 -3.94 7.10
N ALA A 55 0.88 -4.92 7.52
CA ALA A 55 1.76 -5.66 6.62
C ALA A 55 0.95 -6.37 5.52
N ALA A 56 -0.19 -6.98 5.86
CA ALA A 56 -1.08 -7.62 4.90
C ALA A 56 -1.72 -6.60 3.93
N THR A 57 -2.20 -5.45 4.42
CA THR A 57 -2.79 -4.42 3.55
C THR A 57 -1.75 -3.76 2.65
N PHE A 58 -0.56 -3.44 3.16
CA PHE A 58 0.53 -2.89 2.34
C PHE A 58 1.05 -3.87 1.29
N ALA A 59 1.11 -5.17 1.63
CA ALA A 59 1.45 -6.20 0.64
C ALA A 59 0.47 -6.23 -0.55
N ILE A 60 -0.83 -6.07 -0.28
CA ILE A 60 -1.85 -5.97 -1.32
C ILE A 60 -1.67 -4.67 -2.10
N LEU A 61 -1.53 -3.52 -1.41
CA LEU A 61 -1.36 -2.23 -2.05
C LEU A 61 -0.14 -2.19 -2.98
N ASP A 62 1.01 -2.71 -2.56
CA ASP A 62 2.23 -2.72 -3.37
C ASP A 62 2.10 -3.60 -4.63
N MET A 63 1.36 -4.71 -4.54
CA MET A 63 1.08 -5.56 -5.70
C MET A 63 0.22 -4.85 -6.76
N TYR A 64 -0.73 -4.01 -6.33
CA TYR A 64 -1.67 -3.33 -7.24
C TYR A 64 -1.28 -1.88 -7.57
N ALA A 65 -0.37 -1.26 -6.82
CA ALA A 65 -0.02 0.16 -6.96
C ALA A 65 0.49 0.53 -8.36
N SER A 66 1.29 -0.34 -8.97
CA SER A 66 1.84 -0.11 -10.32
C SER A 66 0.75 -0.09 -11.40
N GLY A 67 -0.27 -0.97 -11.29
CA GLY A 67 -1.41 -1.00 -12.19
C GLY A 67 -2.33 0.22 -12.04
N LEU A 68 -2.49 0.72 -10.81
CA LEU A 68 -3.37 1.85 -10.49
C LEU A 68 -2.77 3.22 -10.83
N ALA A 69 -1.43 3.34 -10.86
CA ALA A 69 -0.74 4.61 -11.07
C ALA A 69 -1.03 5.27 -12.43
N SER A 70 -1.15 4.48 -13.50
CA SER A 70 -1.39 5.00 -14.85
C SER A 70 -2.78 5.60 -15.00
N SER A 71 -3.81 4.91 -14.51
CA SER A 71 -5.20 5.37 -14.50
C SER A 71 -5.40 6.55 -13.56
N ALA A 72 -4.76 6.54 -12.38
CA ALA A 72 -4.80 7.66 -11.43
C ALA A 72 -4.22 8.94 -12.04
N ARG A 73 -3.05 8.86 -12.70
CA ARG A 73 -2.44 10.02 -13.38
C ARG A 73 -3.30 10.53 -14.53
N GLN A 74 -3.94 9.65 -15.30
CA GLN A 74 -4.87 10.05 -16.37
C GLN A 74 -6.11 10.75 -15.80
N GLY A 75 -6.73 10.20 -14.76
CA GLY A 75 -7.89 10.81 -14.10
C GLY A 75 -7.57 12.16 -13.46
N VAL A 76 -6.42 12.29 -12.78
CA VAL A 76 -5.95 13.56 -12.19
C VAL A 76 -5.56 14.56 -13.28
N GLY A 77 -4.86 14.13 -14.34
CA GLY A 77 -4.51 14.97 -15.47
C GLY A 77 -5.73 15.51 -16.21
N PHE A 78 -6.74 14.66 -16.43
CA PHE A 78 -8.03 15.08 -16.94
C PHE A 78 -8.74 16.02 -15.97
N GLY A 79 -8.81 15.70 -14.68
CA GLY A 79 -9.48 16.54 -13.67
C GLY A 79 -8.86 17.94 -13.57
N ILE A 80 -7.53 18.03 -13.54
CA ILE A 80 -6.81 19.31 -13.54
C ILE A 80 -7.06 20.06 -14.86
N GLY A 81 -6.91 19.38 -16.01
CA GLY A 81 -7.12 19.98 -17.33
C GLY A 81 -8.55 20.49 -17.53
N ALA A 82 -9.54 19.69 -17.13
CA ALA A 82 -10.96 20.02 -17.18
C ALA A 82 -11.29 21.21 -16.27
N ASN A 83 -10.72 21.27 -15.07
CA ASN A 83 -10.92 22.42 -14.18
C ASN A 83 -10.29 23.71 -14.74
N LEU A 84 -9.14 23.63 -15.42
CA LEU A 84 -8.50 24.78 -16.07
C LEU A 84 -9.32 25.36 -17.22
N VAL A 85 -9.93 24.51 -18.03
CA VAL A 85 -10.81 24.94 -19.14
C VAL A 85 -12.28 25.03 -18.73
N LYS A 86 -12.59 24.77 -17.45
CA LYS A 86 -13.93 24.68 -16.85
C LYS A 86 -14.88 23.68 -17.57
N PHE A 87 -14.35 22.61 -18.15
CA PHE A 87 -15.13 21.53 -18.78
C PHE A 87 -15.89 20.68 -17.73
N PRO A 88 -17.07 20.13 -18.03
CA PRO A 88 -17.90 20.35 -19.22
C PRO A 88 -18.81 21.55 -19.03
N HIS A 89 -18.58 22.64 -19.78
CA HIS A 89 -19.60 23.67 -19.90
C HIS A 89 -20.71 23.13 -20.80
N ALA A 90 -21.94 23.17 -20.30
CA ALA A 90 -23.09 23.40 -21.16
C ALA A 90 -23.17 24.90 -21.46
#